data_AF-A0AAW1WHN6-F1
#
_entry.id   AF-A0AAW1WHN6-F1
#
_cell.length_a   1.000
_cell.length_b   1.000
_cell.length_c   1.000
_cell.angle_alpha   90.00
_cell.angle_beta   90.00
_cell.angle_gamma   90.00
#
_symmetry.space_group_name_H-M   'P 1'
#
loop_
_entity.id
_entity.type
_entity.pdbx_description
1 polymer ?
#
loop_
_entity_poly.entity_id
_entity_poly.type
_entity_poly.pdbx_seq_one_letter_code
_entity_poly.pdbx_strand_id
1 'polypeptide(L)'
;MERFFKKISRIEGSSSCANENVGGESLEKTDLETLLDQLPSDPARRTRILDYDPNIRDIVRRCYLLMGPCQPRNHNFPQKMISGKK
;
A
#
# COMPACT_ATOMS: atom_id res chain seq x y z
N MET A 1 -13.51 21.45 -23.04
CA MET A 1 -12.60 20.28 -22.93
C MET A 1 -12.67 19.78 -21.50
N GLU A 2 -13.60 18.86 -21.25
CA GLU A 2 -13.92 18.36 -19.92
C GLU A 2 -12.78 17.50 -19.35
N ARG A 3 -12.66 17.53 -18.02
CA ARG A 3 -11.50 17.07 -17.25
C ARG A 3 -11.63 15.56 -17.01
N PHE A 4 -10.76 14.76 -17.60
CA PHE A 4 -10.79 13.28 -17.58
C PHE A 4 -10.10 12.63 -16.38
N PHE A 5 -10.26 13.17 -15.17
CA PHE A 5 -9.79 12.47 -13.98
C PHE A 5 -10.98 12.17 -13.07
N LYS A 6 -11.49 10.94 -13.16
CA LYS A 6 -12.50 10.43 -12.23
C LYS A 6 -11.89 10.38 -10.83
N LYS A 7 -12.48 11.14 -9.90
CA LYS A 7 -12.20 11.05 -8.47
C LYS A 7 -12.62 9.66 -7.99
N ILE A 8 -11.67 8.86 -7.49
CA ILE A 8 -11.97 7.61 -6.79
C ILE A 8 -12.75 8.02 -5.52
N SER A 9 -14.06 7.80 -5.53
CA SER A 9 -14.89 7.90 -4.33
C SER A 9 -14.45 6.78 -3.39
N ARG A 10 -14.28 7.08 -2.11
CA ARG A 10 -14.04 6.06 -1.07
C ARG A 10 -15.12 4.99 -1.21
N ILE A 11 -14.71 3.79 -1.65
CA ILE A 11 -15.55 2.61 -1.65
C ILE A 11 -15.64 2.19 -0.19
N GLU A 12 -16.75 2.54 0.46
CA GLU A 12 -17.27 1.67 1.50
C GLU A 12 -17.98 0.52 0.79
N GLY A 13 -17.43 -0.69 0.93
CA GLY A 13 -18.13 -1.94 0.61
C GLY A 13 -18.07 -2.42 -0.85
N SER A 14 -17.58 -3.66 -1.00
CA SER A 14 -17.72 -4.57 -2.15
C SER A 14 -16.84 -4.34 -3.37
N SER A 15 -15.61 -4.81 -3.27
CA SER A 15 -14.88 -5.41 -4.39
C SER A 15 -15.37 -6.84 -4.58
N SER A 16 -16.25 -7.09 -5.57
CA SER A 16 -16.57 -8.44 -6.02
C SER A 16 -15.49 -8.94 -6.99
N CYS A 17 -14.53 -9.70 -6.47
CA CYS A 17 -13.85 -10.75 -7.22
C CYS A 17 -14.20 -12.09 -6.55
N ALA A 18 -15.23 -12.75 -7.07
CA ALA A 18 -15.47 -14.18 -6.81
C ALA A 18 -14.39 -14.96 -7.60
N ASN A 19 -13.70 -16.01 -7.14
CA ASN A 19 -13.86 -17.01 -6.07
C ASN A 19 -12.42 -17.35 -5.57
N GLU A 20 -12.13 -18.02 -4.44
CA GLU A 20 -12.66 -19.28 -3.93
C GLU A 20 -12.56 -19.33 -2.39
N ASN A 21 -13.51 -20.02 -1.75
CA ASN A 21 -13.49 -20.35 -0.33
C ASN A 21 -12.29 -21.24 -0.01
N VAL A 22 -11.39 -20.79 0.87
CA VAL A 22 -10.58 -21.67 1.72
C VAL A 22 -10.70 -21.15 3.15
N GLY A 23 -11.34 -21.98 3.99
CA GLY A 23 -11.47 -21.76 5.42
C GLY A 23 -10.12 -21.83 6.14
N GLY A 24 -10.06 -21.18 7.31
CA GLY A 24 -8.87 -21.01 8.15
C GLY A 24 -8.85 -19.60 8.74
N GLU A 25 -9.85 -19.24 9.55
CA GLU A 25 -9.78 -19.29 11.02
C GLU A 25 -8.72 -18.34 11.61
N SER A 26 -9.18 -17.22 12.18
CA SER A 26 -8.68 -16.45 13.35
C SER A 26 -7.19 -16.10 13.57
N LEU A 27 -6.22 -16.83 13.02
CA LEU A 27 -4.79 -16.75 13.31
C LEU A 27 -4.06 -15.72 12.40
N GLU A 28 -4.57 -15.53 11.18
CA GLU A 28 -3.98 -14.62 10.20
C GLU A 28 -4.02 -13.14 10.63
N LYS A 29 -5.00 -12.73 11.46
CA LYS A 29 -5.12 -11.32 11.86
C LYS A 29 -4.03 -10.89 12.84
N THR A 30 -3.75 -11.73 13.82
CA THR A 30 -2.70 -11.47 14.82
C THR A 30 -1.32 -11.52 14.20
N ASP A 31 -1.11 -12.44 13.27
CA ASP A 31 0.17 -12.59 12.56
C ASP A 31 0.40 -11.45 11.56
N LEU A 32 -0.66 -10.95 10.91
CA LEU A 32 -0.57 -9.75 10.06
C LEU A 32 -0.25 -8.49 10.85
N GLU A 33 -0.96 -8.24 11.96
CA GLU A 33 -0.73 -7.05 12.80
C GLU A 33 0.69 -7.04 13.36
N THR A 34 1.15 -8.16 13.92
CA THR A 34 2.51 -8.29 14.44
C THR A 34 3.58 -8.15 13.36
N LEU A 35 3.33 -8.60 12.13
CA LEU A 35 4.26 -8.44 11.02
C LEU A 35 4.26 -7.01 10.46
N LEU A 36 3.10 -6.34 10.42
CA LEU A 36 3.00 -4.93 10.00
C LEU A 36 3.87 -4.01 10.86
N ASP A 37 3.93 -4.27 12.17
CA ASP A 37 4.76 -3.52 13.11
C ASP A 37 6.27 -3.77 12.91
N GLN A 38 6.63 -4.95 12.38
CA GLN A 38 8.03 -5.35 12.15
C GLN A 38 8.57 -4.93 10.77
N LEU A 39 7.70 -4.69 9.79
CA LEU A 39 8.11 -4.40 8.41
C LEU A 39 8.49 -2.91 8.22
N PRO A 40 9.65 -2.62 7.60
CA PRO A 40 10.05 -1.24 7.34
C PRO A 40 9.14 -0.60 6.29
N SER A 41 8.52 0.53 6.64
CA SER A 41 7.69 1.30 5.70
C SER A 41 8.51 1.89 4.54
N ASP A 42 9.72 2.38 4.83
CA ASP A 42 10.60 3.02 3.85
C ASP A 42 11.08 2.02 2.78
N PRO A 43 10.76 2.23 1.48
CA PRO A 43 11.17 1.36 0.39
C PRO A 43 12.68 1.11 0.32
N ALA A 44 13.50 2.10 0.67
CA ALA A 44 14.97 1.97 0.64
C ALA A 44 15.50 1.00 1.70
N ARG A 45 14.70 0.69 2.72
CA ARG A 45 15.04 -0.18 3.84
C ARG A 45 14.34 -1.54 3.80
N ARG A 46 13.51 -1.80 2.78
CA ARG A 46 12.78 -3.06 2.62
C ARG A 46 13.73 -4.18 2.17
N THR A 47 13.61 -5.34 2.80
CA THR A 47 14.22 -6.57 2.29
C THR A 47 13.54 -6.98 0.98
N ARG A 48 14.27 -7.59 0.04
CA ARG A 48 13.66 -8.01 -1.23
C ARG A 48 12.64 -9.11 -0.95
N ILE A 49 11.54 -9.11 -1.71
CA ILE A 49 10.46 -10.10 -1.49
C ILE A 49 10.97 -11.54 -1.63
N LEU A 50 11.96 -11.78 -2.49
CA LEU A 50 12.52 -13.12 -2.71
C LEU A 50 13.40 -13.62 -1.56
N ASP A 51 13.86 -12.72 -0.68
CA ASP A 51 14.74 -13.06 0.44
C ASP A 51 13.93 -13.54 1.67
N TYR A 52 12.59 -13.42 1.64
CA TYR A 52 11.70 -13.96 2.66
C TYR A 52 11.34 -15.43 2.38
N ASP A 53 10.95 -16.16 3.43
CA ASP A 53 10.45 -17.52 3.30
C ASP A 53 9.24 -17.59 2.34
N PRO A 54 9.16 -18.63 1.48
CA PRO A 54 8.09 -18.77 0.50
C PRO A 54 6.68 -18.67 1.10
N ASN A 55 6.50 -19.17 2.32
CA ASN A 55 5.22 -19.20 3.01
C ASN A 55 4.73 -17.83 3.48
N ILE A 56 5.64 -16.88 3.75
CA ILE A 56 5.30 -15.55 4.29
C ILE A 56 5.33 -14.45 3.24
N ARG A 57 5.84 -14.73 2.04
CA ARG A 57 5.98 -13.72 0.97
C ARG A 57 4.69 -13.01 0.62
N ASP A 58 3.60 -13.76 0.53
CA ASP A 58 2.30 -13.19 0.16
C ASP A 58 1.70 -12.35 1.28
N ILE A 59 1.93 -12.75 2.52
CA ILE A 59 1.60 -11.96 3.70
C ILE A 59 2.38 -10.63 3.68
N VAL A 60 3.70 -10.66 3.48
CA VAL A 60 4.55 -9.46 3.36
C VAL A 60 4.07 -8.53 2.24
N ARG A 61 3.69 -9.09 1.07
CA ARG A 61 3.12 -8.30 -0.03
C ARG A 61 1.83 -7.59 0.37
N ARG A 62 0.91 -8.29 1.05
CA ARG A 62 -0.34 -7.69 1.55
C ARG A 62 -0.04 -6.57 2.54
N CYS A 63 0.88 -6.77 3.48
CA CYS A 63 1.30 -5.73 4.44
C CYS A 63 1.83 -4.49 3.72
N TYR A 64 2.74 -4.63 2.75
CA TYR A 64 3.26 -3.48 2.01
C TYR A 64 2.19 -2.72 1.21
N LEU A 65 1.17 -3.42 0.69
CA LEU A 65 0.03 -2.77 0.02
C LEU A 65 -0.83 -1.98 1.01
N LEU A 66 -1.07 -2.55 2.20
CA LEU A 66 -1.85 -1.90 3.26
C LEU A 66 -1.16 -0.65 3.84
N MET A 67 0.18 -0.66 3.97
CA MET A 67 0.94 0.50 4.45
C MET A 67 0.83 1.73 3.54
N GLY A 68 0.51 1.55 2.26
CA GLY A 68 0.31 2.62 1.30
C GLY A 68 1.60 3.32 0.82
N PRO A 69 1.47 4.44 0.09
CA PRO A 69 2.60 5.15 -0.51
C PRO A 69 3.50 5.79 0.55
N CYS A 70 4.81 5.57 0.45
CA CYS A 70 5.80 6.28 1.26
C CYS A 70 6.07 7.66 0.66
N GLN A 71 5.08 8.56 0.73
CA GLN A 71 5.23 9.93 0.24
C GLN A 71 5.93 10.80 1.31
N PRO A 72 7.10 11.40 1.02
CA PRO A 72 7.75 12.31 1.95
C PRO A 72 6.89 13.56 2.15
N ARG A 73 6.41 13.79 3.38
CA ARG A 73 5.55 14.94 3.72
C ARG A 73 6.32 16.20 4.09
N ASN A 74 7.56 16.03 4.58
CA ASN A 74 8.37 17.14 5.11
C ASN A 74 9.45 17.63 4.13
N HIS A 75 9.38 17.23 2.86
CA HIS A 75 10.33 17.69 1.86
C HIS A 75 9.77 18.90 1.10
N ASN A 76 10.41 20.05 1.27
CA ASN A 76 10.10 21.24 0.50
C ASN A 76 10.65 21.08 -0.91
N PHE A 77 9.80 20.63 -1.84
CA PHE A 77 10.16 20.57 -3.25
C PHE A 77 10.39 21.99 -3.79
N PRO A 78 11.46 22.22 -4.59
CA PRO A 78 11.70 23.52 -5.19
C PRO A 78 10.54 23.88 -6.12
N GLN A 79 9.81 24.94 -5.80
CA GLN A 79 8.76 25.45 -6.66
C GLN A 79 9.36 26.29 -7.78
N LYS A 80 8.94 26.03 -9.01
CA LYS A 80 9.26 26.86 -10.17
C LYS A 80 8.01 27.59 -10.61
N MET A 81 8.15 28.87 -10.96
CA MET A 81 7.09 29.66 -11.58
C MET A 81 6.92 29.20 -13.03
N ILE A 82 6.07 28.20 -13.26
CA ILE A 82 5.80 27.65 -14.60
C ILE A 82 4.75 28.50 -15.34
N SER A 83 3.96 29.29 -14.61
CA SER A 83 3.04 30.28 -15.18
C SER A 83 2.71 31.38 -14.18
N GLY A 84 2.98 32.63 -14.57
CA GLY A 84 2.53 33.86 -13.91
C GLY A 84 3.06 35.09 -14.66
N LYS A 85 2.17 35.98 -15.12
CA LYS A 85 2.54 37.40 -15.29
C LYS A 85 2.45 38.04 -13.89
N LYS A 86 3.41 38.92 -13.61
CA LYS A 86 3.60 39.64 -12.34
C LYS A 86 2.31 40.18 -11.74
#